data_AF-D0KTT9-F1
#
_entry.id   AF-D0KTT9-F1
#
_cell.length_a   1.000
_cell.length_b   1.000
_cell.length_c   1.000
_cell.angle_alpha   90.00
_cell.angle_beta   90.00
_cell.angle_gamma   90.00
#
_symmetry.space_group_name_H-M   'P 1'
#
loop_
_entity.id
_entity.type
_entity.pdbx_description
1 polymer ?
#
loop_
_entity_poly.entity_id
_entity_poly.type
_entity_poly.pdbx_seq_one_letter_code
_entity_poly.pdbx_strand_id
1 'polypeptide(L)'
;MSAKEKFASLSPAEFFKRNPELAGFPNPARALYQTVRELIENSLDATDVHGILPNIKITIDLIDESRQIYKVNVVDNGIGIPPQEVPNAFGRVLYSSKYVNRQTRGMYGLGVKAAVLYSQMHQDKPIEIETSPVNSKRLYTFKLKIDINKNEPIIVERGSVENNTGFHGTSVAISIPGDWPKAKSRIYEYIKRTYIITPYAEFIFKDPEGNVTYYPRLTNKIPKPPQEVKPHPYGVDREEIKIMINNLKRDYTIKEFLMSEFQSIGDTTADKILELVGLRPNKKVKNLTEEEITRLVETFKKYEDFRSPSADSLSVIGEDLIELGLKKIFNPDFTASITRKPKAYQGHPFIVEAGIAFGGSIPVGEEPIVLRYANKIPLIYDEKSDVIWKVVEELDWKRYGIESDQYQMVVMVHLCSTKIPYKSAGKESIAEVEDIEKEIKNALMEVARKLKLYLSEKRKEQEAKKKLLAYLKYVPEVSRSLAIFLASGNKELVPKYQGEIVEGLFKLISKKLDLINIEEYRKVYKVDSE
;
A
#
# COMPACT_ATOMS: atom_id res chain seq x y z
N MET A 1 44.59 -24.74 27.28
CA MET A 1 44.85 -23.45 26.60
C MET A 1 43.56 -22.65 26.65
N SER A 2 43.51 -21.52 27.34
CA SER A 2 42.31 -20.67 27.33
C SER A 2 42.14 -20.10 25.93
N ALA A 3 40.96 -20.27 25.31
CA ALA A 3 40.64 -19.58 24.07
C ALA A 3 40.82 -18.07 24.30
N LYS A 4 41.79 -17.45 23.62
CA LYS A 4 41.96 -15.99 23.64
C LYS A 4 40.97 -15.40 22.65
N GLU A 5 40.10 -14.55 23.15
CA GLU A 5 39.18 -13.76 22.33
C GLU A 5 39.97 -12.88 21.34
N LYS A 6 39.52 -12.86 20.07
CA LYS A 6 40.07 -12.02 19.01
C LYS A 6 39.02 -11.03 18.55
N PHE A 7 39.27 -9.74 18.78
CA PHE A 7 38.40 -8.66 18.31
C PHE A 7 38.62 -8.42 16.80
N ALA A 8 37.53 -8.37 16.03
CA ALA A 8 37.55 -8.08 14.60
C ALA A 8 36.35 -7.18 14.23
N SER A 9 36.53 -6.33 13.22
CA SER A 9 35.47 -5.50 12.63
C SER A 9 34.91 -6.17 11.39
N LEU A 10 33.64 -5.94 11.07
CA LEU A 10 32.99 -6.43 9.86
C LEU A 10 32.54 -5.26 8.98
N SER A 11 32.67 -5.42 7.67
CA SER A 11 32.05 -4.49 6.73
C SER A 11 30.51 -4.66 6.73
N PRO A 12 29.73 -3.67 6.26
CA PRO A 12 28.28 -3.85 6.09
C PRO A 12 27.94 -5.03 5.18
N ALA A 13 28.70 -5.23 4.10
CA ALA A 13 28.50 -6.36 3.18
C ALA A 13 28.81 -7.71 3.85
N GLU A 14 29.87 -7.79 4.67
CA GLU A 14 30.19 -9.00 5.44
C GLU A 14 29.11 -9.31 6.48
N PHE A 15 28.58 -8.28 7.14
CA PHE A 15 27.51 -8.45 8.12
C PHE A 15 26.26 -9.08 7.49
N PHE A 16 25.79 -8.57 6.35
CA PHE A 16 24.62 -9.13 5.67
C PHE A 16 24.90 -10.45 4.95
N LYS A 17 26.14 -10.69 4.53
CA LYS A 17 26.56 -12.02 4.05
C LYS A 17 26.45 -13.08 5.15
N ARG A 18 26.81 -12.72 6.40
CA ARG A 18 26.74 -13.64 7.54
C ARG A 18 25.33 -13.81 8.09
N ASN A 19 24.48 -12.79 7.94
CA ASN A 19 23.12 -12.76 8.48
C ASN A 19 22.09 -12.39 7.38
N PRO A 20 21.98 -13.18 6.30
CA PRO A 20 21.09 -12.87 5.16
C PRO A 20 19.60 -12.84 5.57
N GLU A 21 19.21 -13.56 6.60
CA GLU A 21 17.86 -13.58 7.17
C GLU A 21 17.40 -12.19 7.64
N LEU A 22 18.31 -11.33 8.12
CA LEU A 22 18.00 -9.97 8.55
C LEU A 22 17.58 -9.08 7.37
N ALA A 23 18.02 -9.41 6.15
CA ALA A 23 17.66 -8.71 4.92
C ALA A 23 16.48 -9.37 4.19
N GLY A 24 15.84 -10.39 4.78
CA GLY A 24 14.73 -11.12 4.15
C GLY A 24 15.15 -12.27 3.24
N PHE A 25 16.39 -12.77 3.37
CA PHE A 25 16.91 -13.92 2.59
C PHE A 25 17.15 -15.18 3.47
N PRO A 26 16.16 -15.68 4.25
CA PRO A 26 16.38 -16.83 5.12
C PRO A 26 16.43 -18.19 4.41
N ASN A 27 15.80 -18.30 3.22
CA ASN A 27 15.74 -19.54 2.45
C ASN A 27 15.50 -19.25 0.94
N PRO A 28 15.77 -20.21 0.04
CA PRO A 28 15.67 -19.99 -1.41
C PRO A 28 14.30 -19.53 -1.91
N ALA A 29 13.20 -20.06 -1.34
CA ALA A 29 11.84 -19.64 -1.72
C ALA A 29 11.60 -18.16 -1.39
N ARG A 30 11.93 -17.74 -0.16
CA ARG A 30 11.74 -16.35 0.28
C ARG A 30 12.73 -15.40 -0.37
N ALA A 31 13.96 -15.85 -0.69
CA ALA A 31 14.94 -15.08 -1.45
C ALA A 31 14.46 -14.75 -2.87
N LEU A 32 13.80 -15.70 -3.54
CA LEU A 32 13.21 -15.49 -4.86
C LEU A 32 12.10 -14.44 -4.79
N TYR A 33 11.18 -14.58 -3.83
CA TYR A 33 10.15 -13.58 -3.55
C TYR A 33 10.75 -12.20 -3.25
N GLN A 34 11.72 -12.12 -2.34
CA GLN A 34 12.35 -10.87 -1.90
C GLN A 34 13.01 -10.14 -3.08
N THR A 35 13.70 -10.87 -3.96
CA THR A 35 14.36 -10.29 -5.13
C THR A 35 13.34 -9.69 -6.11
N VAL A 36 12.24 -10.41 -6.38
CA VAL A 36 11.18 -9.92 -7.28
C VAL A 36 10.55 -8.65 -6.71
N ARG A 37 10.17 -8.63 -5.42
CA ARG A 37 9.56 -7.43 -4.82
C ARG A 37 10.50 -6.23 -4.83
N GLU A 38 11.77 -6.40 -4.48
CA GLU A 38 12.74 -5.30 -4.41
C GLU A 38 12.97 -4.66 -5.78
N LEU A 39 13.02 -5.47 -6.85
CA LEU A 39 13.17 -4.94 -8.20
C LEU A 39 11.91 -4.21 -8.68
N ILE A 40 10.71 -4.72 -8.36
CA ILE A 40 9.43 -4.04 -8.67
C ILE A 40 9.32 -2.72 -7.90
N GLU A 41 9.64 -2.71 -6.60
CA GLU A 41 9.60 -1.51 -5.75
C GLU A 41 10.53 -0.41 -6.30
N ASN A 42 11.74 -0.77 -6.72
CA ASN A 42 12.68 0.18 -7.31
C ASN A 42 12.23 0.68 -8.69
N SER A 43 11.63 -0.18 -9.50
CA SER A 43 11.08 0.18 -10.83
C SER A 43 9.91 1.16 -10.71
N LEU A 44 9.01 0.94 -9.73
CA LEU A 44 7.91 1.86 -9.44
C LEU A 44 8.42 3.21 -8.92
N ASP A 45 9.37 3.20 -7.98
CA ASP A 45 9.99 4.44 -7.49
C ASP A 45 10.72 5.22 -8.60
N ALA A 46 11.26 4.54 -9.62
CA ALA A 46 11.92 5.18 -10.76
C ALA A 46 10.94 5.73 -11.83
N THR A 47 9.64 5.46 -11.68
CA THR A 47 8.59 5.85 -12.64
C THR A 47 7.57 6.79 -12.01
N ASP A 48 6.75 6.31 -11.08
CA ASP A 48 5.57 7.04 -10.63
C ASP A 48 5.88 8.25 -9.75
N VAL A 49 6.98 8.19 -9.00
CA VAL A 49 7.53 9.33 -8.24
C VAL A 49 7.99 10.45 -9.18
N HIS A 50 8.31 10.11 -10.44
CA HIS A 50 8.73 11.06 -11.47
C HIS A 50 7.61 11.43 -12.45
N GLY A 51 6.35 11.03 -12.16
CA GLY A 51 5.20 11.34 -13.02
C GLY A 51 5.12 10.51 -14.30
N ILE A 52 5.90 9.43 -14.41
CA ILE A 52 5.90 8.52 -15.57
C ILE A 52 4.92 7.38 -15.30
N LEU A 53 4.04 7.08 -16.26
CA LEU A 53 3.16 5.92 -16.18
C LEU A 53 3.97 4.62 -16.29
N PRO A 54 4.01 3.76 -15.26
CA PRO A 54 4.91 2.61 -15.25
C PRO A 54 4.47 1.52 -16.23
N ASN A 55 5.42 0.99 -17.00
CA ASN A 55 5.32 -0.23 -17.79
C ASN A 55 6.43 -1.17 -17.33
N ILE A 56 6.07 -2.15 -16.50
CA ILE A 56 7.04 -3.04 -15.83
C ILE A 56 6.91 -4.45 -16.39
N LYS A 57 8.02 -5.00 -16.89
CA LYS A 57 8.11 -6.38 -17.35
C LYS A 57 8.94 -7.19 -16.38
N ILE A 58 8.38 -8.28 -15.87
CA ILE A 58 9.02 -9.19 -14.93
C ILE A 58 9.14 -10.54 -15.62
N THR A 59 10.35 -11.07 -15.71
CA THR A 59 10.59 -12.44 -16.19
C THR A 59 11.40 -13.21 -15.17
N ILE A 60 11.02 -14.46 -14.91
CA ILE A 60 11.80 -15.38 -14.09
C ILE A 60 12.05 -16.61 -14.95
N ASP A 61 13.32 -16.89 -15.27
CA ASP A 61 13.70 -18.04 -16.09
C ASP A 61 14.53 -19.03 -15.26
N LEU A 62 14.22 -20.33 -15.34
CA LEU A 62 15.07 -21.37 -14.75
C LEU A 62 16.29 -21.57 -15.66
N ILE A 63 17.49 -21.29 -15.16
CA ILE A 63 18.74 -21.32 -15.94
C ILE A 63 19.63 -22.52 -15.63
N ASP A 64 19.42 -23.18 -14.48
CA ASP A 64 20.10 -24.42 -14.10
C ASP A 64 19.17 -25.23 -13.19
N GLU A 65 18.63 -26.33 -13.71
CA GLU A 65 17.72 -27.22 -12.99
C GLU A 65 18.43 -27.99 -11.87
N SER A 66 19.69 -28.39 -12.08
CA SER A 66 20.45 -29.19 -11.11
C SER A 66 20.75 -28.41 -9.82
N ARG A 67 21.02 -27.11 -9.97
CA ARG A 67 21.35 -26.19 -8.86
C ARG A 67 20.16 -25.31 -8.45
N GLN A 68 19.01 -25.48 -9.10
CA GLN A 68 17.80 -24.66 -8.91
C GLN A 68 18.10 -23.15 -8.98
N ILE A 69 18.84 -22.73 -10.01
CA ILE A 69 19.19 -21.32 -10.22
C ILE A 69 18.17 -20.68 -11.16
N TYR A 70 17.61 -19.57 -10.71
CA TYR A 70 16.64 -18.76 -11.44
C TYR A 70 17.26 -17.40 -11.78
N LYS A 71 17.00 -16.91 -12.99
CA LYS A 71 17.33 -15.54 -13.43
C LYS A 71 16.09 -14.69 -13.32
N VAL A 72 16.06 -13.78 -12.34
CA VAL A 72 15.02 -12.77 -12.19
C VAL A 72 15.44 -11.54 -12.98
N ASN A 73 14.59 -11.08 -13.88
CA ASN A 73 14.82 -9.89 -14.68
C ASN A 73 13.61 -8.95 -14.59
N VAL A 74 13.87 -7.68 -14.30
CA VAL A 74 12.86 -6.63 -14.28
C VAL A 74 13.29 -5.49 -15.18
N VAL A 75 12.41 -5.09 -16.09
CA VAL A 75 12.61 -3.99 -17.03
C VAL A 75 11.54 -2.94 -16.82
N ASP A 76 11.95 -1.69 -16.69
CA ASP A 76 11.08 -0.53 -16.52
C ASP A 76 11.31 0.54 -17.60
N ASN A 77 10.36 1.46 -17.71
CA ASN A 77 10.43 2.69 -18.50
C ASN A 77 10.69 3.93 -17.63
N GLY A 78 11.45 3.78 -16.55
CA GLY A 78 11.72 4.84 -15.58
C GLY A 78 12.76 5.86 -16.05
N ILE A 79 13.25 6.65 -15.11
CA ILE A 79 14.22 7.72 -15.38
C ILE A 79 15.63 7.23 -15.77
N GLY A 80 15.92 5.95 -15.58
CA GLY A 80 17.27 5.39 -15.68
C GLY A 80 18.19 5.81 -14.52
N ILE A 81 19.42 5.34 -14.54
CA ILE A 81 20.43 5.64 -13.52
C ILE A 81 21.63 6.30 -14.22
N PRO A 82 22.15 7.44 -13.70
CA PRO A 82 23.36 8.04 -14.23
C PRO A 82 24.51 7.00 -14.25
N PRO A 83 25.24 6.83 -15.36
CA PRO A 83 26.17 5.71 -15.55
C PRO A 83 27.29 5.67 -14.51
N GLN A 84 27.70 6.82 -13.97
CA GLN A 84 28.69 6.93 -12.90
C GLN A 84 28.19 6.43 -11.53
N GLU A 85 26.86 6.47 -11.30
CA GLU A 85 26.25 6.05 -10.03
C GLU A 85 25.93 4.55 -10.00
N VAL A 86 25.85 3.89 -11.16
CA VAL A 86 25.47 2.47 -11.28
C VAL A 86 26.32 1.56 -10.38
N PRO A 87 27.67 1.64 -10.35
CA PRO A 87 28.48 0.79 -9.48
C PRO A 87 28.11 0.93 -8.00
N ASN A 88 27.99 2.16 -7.50
CA ASN A 88 27.64 2.40 -6.09
C ASN A 88 26.18 2.00 -5.80
N ALA A 89 25.26 2.26 -6.73
CA ALA A 89 23.85 1.95 -6.59
C ALA A 89 23.56 0.44 -6.44
N PHE A 90 24.37 -0.43 -7.02
CA PHE A 90 24.16 -1.89 -6.95
C PHE A 90 25.23 -2.65 -6.19
N GLY A 91 26.42 -2.08 -5.96
CA GLY A 91 27.54 -2.78 -5.33
C GLY A 91 28.12 -2.14 -4.08
N ARG A 92 27.52 -1.07 -3.55
CA ARG A 92 27.87 -0.49 -2.24
C ARG A 92 26.68 -0.61 -1.28
N VAL A 93 26.83 -1.41 -0.23
CA VAL A 93 25.79 -1.61 0.79
C VAL A 93 25.61 -0.33 1.62
N LEU A 94 24.36 0.01 1.97
CA LEU A 94 23.96 1.28 2.59
C LEU A 94 24.24 2.53 1.73
N TYR A 95 24.20 2.37 0.40
CA TYR A 95 24.19 3.48 -0.55
C TYR A 95 22.79 3.69 -1.11
N SER A 96 22.22 4.88 -0.94
CA SER A 96 20.87 5.18 -1.41
C SER A 96 20.67 6.65 -1.76
N SER A 97 19.89 6.91 -2.80
CA SER A 97 19.29 8.22 -3.09
C SER A 97 18.01 8.48 -2.27
N LYS A 98 17.62 7.54 -1.40
CA LYS A 98 16.37 7.57 -0.63
C LYS A 98 16.56 8.02 0.83
N TYR A 99 17.77 8.45 1.22
CA TYR A 99 18.04 9.06 2.55
C TYR A 99 17.59 10.52 2.62
N VAL A 100 16.39 10.80 2.09
CA VAL A 100 15.77 12.11 2.10
C VAL A 100 14.42 11.98 2.80
N ASN A 101 13.99 13.03 3.48
CA ASN A 101 12.77 13.01 4.27
C ASN A 101 11.54 13.16 3.35
N ARG A 102 11.22 12.10 2.62
CA ARG A 102 10.03 11.93 1.77
C ARG A 102 9.56 10.49 1.82
N GLN A 103 8.29 10.25 1.49
CA GLN A 103 7.79 8.88 1.34
C GLN A 103 8.48 8.15 0.18
N THR A 104 9.02 6.97 0.46
CA THR A 104 9.57 6.03 -0.54
C THR A 104 9.15 4.60 -0.20
N ARG A 105 9.18 3.70 -1.20
CA ARG A 105 8.95 2.27 -0.98
C ARG A 105 10.17 1.62 -0.29
N GLY A 106 11.36 1.85 -0.87
CA GLY A 106 12.65 1.44 -0.30
C GLY A 106 13.14 2.41 0.79
N MET A 107 13.75 1.91 1.88
CA MET A 107 14.19 2.76 3.02
C MET A 107 15.68 2.61 3.34
N TYR A 108 16.20 1.38 3.39
CA TYR A 108 17.53 1.12 3.99
C TYR A 108 18.72 1.20 3.03
N GLY A 109 18.50 1.39 1.73
CA GLY A 109 19.59 1.31 0.74
C GLY A 109 20.21 -0.10 0.59
N LEU A 110 19.55 -1.12 1.15
CA LEU A 110 20.04 -2.49 1.25
C LEU A 110 19.41 -3.44 0.23
N GLY A 111 18.12 -3.28 -0.08
CA GLY A 111 17.29 -4.29 -0.75
C GLY A 111 17.92 -4.98 -1.96
N VAL A 112 18.17 -4.24 -3.04
CA VAL A 112 18.79 -4.82 -4.24
C VAL A 112 20.21 -5.35 -3.98
N LYS A 113 21.01 -4.69 -3.12
CA LYS A 113 22.38 -5.14 -2.78
C LYS A 113 22.34 -6.47 -2.03
N ALA A 114 21.35 -6.70 -1.16
CA ALA A 114 21.18 -7.98 -0.49
C ALA A 114 20.90 -9.11 -1.48
N ALA A 115 20.12 -8.85 -2.54
CA ALA A 115 19.95 -9.80 -3.63
C ALA A 115 21.27 -10.07 -4.38
N VAL A 116 22.09 -9.04 -4.62
CA VAL A 116 23.44 -9.20 -5.22
C VAL A 116 24.36 -10.02 -4.32
N LEU A 117 24.39 -9.76 -3.02
CA LEU A 117 25.19 -10.53 -2.07
C LEU A 117 24.75 -11.99 -2.03
N TYR A 118 23.44 -12.23 -1.92
CA TYR A 118 22.88 -13.58 -1.93
C TYR A 118 23.21 -14.34 -3.22
N SER A 119 23.14 -13.64 -4.36
CA SER A 119 23.58 -14.15 -5.67
C SER A 119 25.05 -14.58 -5.64
N GLN A 120 25.96 -13.75 -5.13
CA GLN A 120 27.40 -14.07 -5.08
C GLN A 120 27.77 -15.15 -4.05
N MET A 121 26.94 -15.38 -3.03
CA MET A 121 27.19 -16.41 -2.02
C MET A 121 27.00 -17.83 -2.56
N HIS A 122 26.16 -17.99 -3.58
CA HIS A 122 25.70 -19.30 -4.03
C HIS A 122 25.97 -19.59 -5.51
N GLN A 123 26.31 -18.58 -6.32
CA GLN A 123 26.65 -18.75 -7.72
C GLN A 123 27.65 -17.69 -8.21
N ASP A 124 28.27 -17.92 -9.37
CA ASP A 124 29.42 -17.14 -9.84
C ASP A 124 29.13 -16.11 -10.92
N LYS A 125 27.93 -16.11 -11.52
CA LYS A 125 27.57 -15.16 -12.58
C LYS A 125 27.40 -13.75 -11.99
N PRO A 126 27.92 -12.71 -12.66
CA PRO A 126 27.71 -11.33 -12.25
C PRO A 126 26.24 -10.92 -12.47
N ILE A 127 25.81 -9.86 -11.80
CA ILE A 127 24.53 -9.22 -12.13
C ILE A 127 24.67 -8.44 -13.43
N GLU A 128 23.62 -8.40 -14.23
CA GLU A 128 23.55 -7.70 -15.51
C GLU A 128 22.62 -6.50 -15.38
N ILE A 129 23.11 -5.31 -15.73
CA ILE A 129 22.35 -4.06 -15.65
C ILE A 129 22.47 -3.34 -16.98
N GLU A 130 21.34 -2.88 -17.50
CA GLU A 130 21.29 -1.96 -18.63
C GLU A 130 20.49 -0.74 -18.23
N THR A 131 20.98 0.46 -18.53
CA THR A 131 20.29 1.69 -18.17
C THR A 131 20.50 2.79 -19.20
N SER A 132 19.46 3.59 -19.39
CA SER A 132 19.49 4.77 -20.24
C SER A 132 18.74 5.90 -19.52
N PRO A 133 19.43 6.96 -19.09
CA PRO A 133 18.77 8.15 -18.55
C PRO A 133 17.82 8.81 -19.55
N VAL A 134 16.84 9.56 -19.06
CA VAL A 134 15.96 10.37 -19.92
C VAL A 134 16.80 11.28 -20.84
N ASN A 135 16.49 11.29 -22.14
CA ASN A 135 17.23 11.99 -23.19
C ASN A 135 18.68 11.52 -23.42
N SER A 136 19.07 10.33 -22.93
CA SER A 136 20.40 9.76 -23.20
C SER A 136 20.52 9.24 -24.63
N LYS A 137 21.65 9.56 -25.28
CA LYS A 137 22.00 9.06 -26.63
C LYS A 137 22.55 7.62 -26.62
N ARG A 138 22.84 7.06 -25.45
CA ARG A 138 23.45 5.74 -25.31
C ARG A 138 22.73 4.91 -24.26
N LEU A 139 22.68 3.61 -24.50
CA LEU A 139 22.33 2.59 -23.52
C LEU A 139 23.63 2.08 -22.89
N TYR A 140 23.75 2.19 -21.58
CA TYR A 140 24.93 1.76 -20.84
C TYR A 140 24.70 0.37 -20.28
N THR A 141 25.66 -0.54 -20.47
CA THR A 141 25.59 -1.92 -19.98
C THR A 141 26.69 -2.17 -18.96
N PHE A 142 26.34 -2.92 -17.91
CA PHE A 142 27.24 -3.24 -16.80
C PHE A 142 27.09 -4.69 -16.38
N LYS A 143 28.21 -5.33 -16.08
CA LYS A 143 28.26 -6.55 -15.26
C LYS A 143 29.01 -6.27 -13.98
N LEU A 144 28.34 -6.46 -12.84
CA LEU A 144 28.88 -6.08 -11.54
C LEU A 144 28.97 -7.27 -10.57
N LYS A 145 29.91 -7.14 -9.63
CA LYS A 145 30.09 -7.96 -8.43
C LYS A 145 30.35 -7.01 -7.24
N ILE A 146 30.30 -7.52 -6.01
CA ILE A 146 30.66 -6.79 -4.79
C ILE A 146 31.94 -7.40 -4.20
N ASP A 147 32.89 -6.55 -3.82
CA ASP A 147 33.94 -6.89 -2.86
C ASP A 147 33.35 -6.82 -1.46
N ILE A 148 33.09 -7.99 -0.89
CA ILE A 148 32.38 -8.11 0.40
C ILE A 148 33.24 -7.55 1.53
N ASN A 149 34.55 -7.74 1.51
CA ASN A 149 35.42 -7.29 2.60
C ASN A 149 35.54 -5.77 2.62
N LYS A 150 35.63 -5.14 1.45
CA LYS A 150 35.76 -3.67 1.33
C LYS A 150 34.43 -2.93 1.25
N ASN A 151 33.31 -3.63 0.98
CA ASN A 151 32.02 -3.03 0.67
C ASN A 151 32.09 -2.08 -0.54
N GLU A 152 32.76 -2.52 -1.61
CA GLU A 152 32.99 -1.74 -2.82
C GLU A 152 32.55 -2.54 -4.07
N PRO A 153 32.04 -1.87 -5.11
CA PRO A 153 31.67 -2.55 -6.35
C PRO A 153 32.89 -2.99 -7.17
N ILE A 154 32.81 -4.20 -7.72
CA ILE A 154 33.75 -4.72 -8.72
C ILE A 154 33.07 -4.66 -10.09
N ILE A 155 33.59 -3.83 -10.98
CA ILE A 155 33.11 -3.74 -12.37
C ILE A 155 33.78 -4.85 -13.17
N VAL A 156 33.01 -5.86 -13.55
CA VAL A 156 33.48 -6.98 -14.39
C VAL A 156 33.49 -6.57 -15.85
N GLU A 157 32.43 -5.90 -16.30
CA GLU A 157 32.28 -5.43 -17.66
C GLU A 157 31.52 -4.10 -17.67
N ARG A 158 31.94 -3.18 -18.55
CA ARG A 158 31.22 -1.92 -18.83
C ARG A 158 31.23 -1.66 -20.34
N GLY A 159 30.05 -1.52 -20.90
CA GLY A 159 29.85 -1.23 -22.33
C GLY A 159 28.87 -0.10 -22.55
N SER A 160 28.72 0.31 -23.81
CA SER A 160 27.63 1.17 -24.22
C SER A 160 27.31 1.00 -25.69
N VAL A 161 26.02 1.04 -26.03
CA VAL A 161 25.51 0.99 -27.41
C VAL A 161 24.71 2.25 -27.73
N GLU A 162 24.51 2.55 -29.01
CA GLU A 162 23.69 3.69 -29.43
C GLU A 162 22.21 3.46 -29.12
N ASN A 163 21.55 4.50 -28.60
CA ASN A 163 20.14 4.46 -28.24
C ASN A 163 19.27 5.05 -29.37
N ASN A 164 19.10 4.29 -30.45
CA ASN A 164 18.39 4.75 -31.64
C ASN A 164 16.86 4.81 -31.47
N THR A 165 16.32 4.15 -30.44
CA THR A 165 14.88 4.09 -30.15
C THR A 165 14.40 5.18 -29.20
N GLY A 166 15.31 5.94 -28.59
CA GLY A 166 14.98 6.91 -27.54
C GLY A 166 14.50 6.26 -26.24
N PHE A 167 14.88 5.00 -25.99
CA PHE A 167 14.51 4.28 -24.78
C PHE A 167 15.10 4.95 -23.53
N HIS A 168 14.30 5.06 -22.47
CA HIS A 168 14.74 5.42 -21.13
C HIS A 168 14.21 4.39 -20.14
N GLY A 169 15.01 4.06 -19.14
CA GLY A 169 14.65 3.06 -18.14
C GLY A 169 15.83 2.25 -17.65
N THR A 170 15.52 1.20 -16.88
CA THR A 170 16.51 0.27 -16.33
C THR A 170 16.06 -1.17 -16.55
N SER A 171 17.01 -2.03 -16.90
CA SER A 171 16.89 -3.48 -16.92
C SER A 171 17.85 -4.03 -15.87
N VAL A 172 17.36 -4.84 -14.95
CA VAL A 172 18.17 -5.47 -13.91
C VAL A 172 17.90 -6.96 -13.90
N ALA A 173 18.95 -7.75 -14.17
CA ALA A 173 18.91 -9.20 -14.16
C ALA A 173 19.88 -9.78 -13.11
N ILE A 174 19.33 -10.60 -12.22
CA ILE A 174 20.06 -11.23 -11.11
C ILE A 174 19.80 -12.73 -11.12
N SER A 175 20.85 -13.54 -11.03
CA SER A 175 20.76 -15.00 -10.91
C SER A 175 20.91 -15.44 -9.46
N ILE A 176 19.90 -16.14 -8.91
CA ILE A 176 19.90 -16.60 -7.51
C ILE A 176 19.38 -18.04 -7.41
N PRO A 177 19.81 -18.82 -6.42
CA PRO A 177 19.13 -20.05 -6.08
C PRO A 177 17.72 -19.76 -5.56
N GLY A 178 16.75 -20.57 -5.96
CA GLY A 178 15.34 -20.38 -5.62
C GLY A 178 14.57 -21.68 -5.47
N ASP A 179 13.35 -21.60 -4.97
CA ASP A 179 12.38 -22.70 -4.95
C ASP A 179 11.05 -22.14 -5.48
N TRP A 180 10.87 -22.25 -6.79
CA TRP A 180 9.71 -21.68 -7.48
C TRP A 180 8.38 -22.28 -7.00
N PRO A 181 8.20 -23.62 -6.89
CA PRO A 181 6.93 -24.19 -6.44
C PRO A 181 6.44 -23.63 -5.10
N LYS A 182 7.34 -23.41 -4.13
CA LYS A 182 6.98 -22.82 -2.83
C LYS A 182 6.75 -21.31 -2.88
N ALA A 183 7.46 -20.58 -3.74
CA ALA A 183 7.37 -19.12 -3.83
C ALA A 183 6.23 -18.63 -4.76
N LYS A 184 5.80 -19.48 -5.71
CA LYS A 184 4.86 -19.16 -6.79
C LYS A 184 3.65 -18.39 -6.31
N SER A 185 2.86 -18.96 -5.39
CA SER A 185 1.62 -18.35 -4.91
C SER A 185 1.82 -16.95 -4.33
N ARG A 186 2.89 -16.75 -3.56
CA ARG A 186 3.23 -15.48 -2.91
C ARG A 186 3.73 -14.43 -3.90
N ILE A 187 4.47 -14.82 -4.94
CA ILE A 187 4.90 -13.91 -6.01
C ILE A 187 3.70 -13.44 -6.83
N TYR A 188 2.80 -14.34 -7.23
CA TYR A 188 1.56 -13.97 -7.92
C TYR A 188 0.70 -13.04 -7.07
N GLU A 189 0.57 -13.34 -5.78
CA GLU A 189 -0.14 -12.50 -4.83
C GLU A 189 0.47 -11.10 -4.73
N TYR A 190 1.79 -10.98 -4.72
CA TYR A 190 2.48 -9.68 -4.71
C TYR A 190 2.18 -8.83 -5.92
N ILE A 191 2.30 -9.40 -7.12
CA ILE A 191 2.02 -8.67 -8.36
C ILE A 191 0.53 -8.27 -8.42
N LYS A 192 -0.37 -9.19 -8.06
CA LYS A 192 -1.81 -8.93 -8.02
C LYS A 192 -2.17 -7.83 -7.02
N ARG A 193 -1.65 -7.88 -5.79
CA ARG A 193 -1.91 -6.86 -4.75
C ARG A 193 -1.27 -5.51 -5.12
N THR A 194 -0.08 -5.52 -5.72
CA THR A 194 0.54 -4.28 -6.24
C THR A 194 -0.35 -3.65 -7.31
N TYR A 195 -0.88 -4.45 -8.25
CA TYR A 195 -1.76 -3.97 -9.32
C TYR A 195 -3.07 -3.36 -8.79
N ILE A 196 -3.67 -3.91 -7.72
CA ILE A 196 -4.88 -3.35 -7.09
C ILE A 196 -4.69 -1.88 -6.73
N ILE A 197 -3.55 -1.52 -6.13
CA ILE A 197 -3.28 -0.16 -5.65
C ILE A 197 -2.56 0.73 -6.66
N THR A 198 -2.13 0.16 -7.80
CA THR A 198 -1.49 0.87 -8.89
C THR A 198 -2.20 0.62 -10.22
N PRO A 199 -3.51 0.95 -10.34
CA PRO A 199 -4.26 0.75 -11.59
C PRO A 199 -3.75 1.60 -12.77
N TYR A 200 -2.83 2.53 -12.50
CA TYR A 200 -2.12 3.33 -13.48
C TYR A 200 -0.84 2.68 -14.03
N ALA A 201 -0.41 1.56 -13.45
CA ALA A 201 0.73 0.79 -13.93
C ALA A 201 0.25 -0.35 -14.85
N GLU A 202 1.14 -0.76 -15.75
CA GLU A 202 0.99 -1.94 -16.58
C GLU A 202 2.05 -2.96 -16.20
N PHE A 203 1.65 -4.22 -16.01
CA PHE A 203 2.58 -5.30 -15.65
C PHE A 203 2.47 -6.46 -16.64
N ILE A 204 3.62 -6.96 -17.09
CA ILE A 204 3.74 -8.23 -17.81
C ILE A 204 4.61 -9.15 -16.96
N PHE A 205 4.08 -10.30 -16.57
CA PHE A 205 4.81 -11.30 -15.79
C PHE A 205 4.93 -12.60 -16.57
N LYS A 206 6.16 -13.04 -16.85
CA LYS A 206 6.48 -14.37 -17.38
C LYS A 206 7.14 -15.20 -16.28
N ASP A 207 6.54 -16.34 -15.96
CA ASP A 207 7.06 -17.26 -14.95
C ASP A 207 8.06 -18.30 -15.53
N PRO A 208 8.74 -19.11 -14.69
CA PRO A 208 9.68 -20.12 -15.14
C PRO A 208 9.07 -21.25 -15.97
N GLU A 209 7.75 -21.45 -15.87
CA GLU A 209 7.00 -22.46 -16.62
C GLU A 209 6.57 -21.94 -18.00
N GLY A 210 6.79 -20.65 -18.28
CA GLY A 210 6.40 -20.00 -19.54
C GLY A 210 5.00 -19.38 -19.52
N ASN A 211 4.29 -19.40 -18.38
CA ASN A 211 2.99 -18.75 -18.25
C ASN A 211 3.18 -17.23 -18.30
N VAL A 212 2.44 -16.57 -19.18
CA VAL A 212 2.45 -15.10 -19.31
C VAL A 212 1.15 -14.54 -18.74
N THR A 213 1.28 -13.66 -17.75
CA THR A 213 0.16 -12.91 -17.17
C THR A 213 0.30 -11.43 -17.50
N TYR A 214 -0.77 -10.84 -18.03
CA TYR A 214 -0.81 -9.43 -18.38
C TYR A 214 -1.83 -8.68 -17.52
N TYR A 215 -1.37 -7.61 -16.88
CA TYR A 215 -2.18 -6.70 -16.09
C TYR A 215 -2.24 -5.34 -16.81
N PRO A 216 -3.34 -5.03 -17.54
CA PRO A 216 -3.45 -3.83 -18.34
C PRO A 216 -3.64 -2.59 -17.46
N ARG A 217 -3.16 -1.44 -17.93
CA ARG A 217 -3.45 -0.14 -17.30
C ARG A 217 -4.96 0.15 -17.36
N LEU A 218 -5.55 0.54 -16.22
CA LEU A 218 -6.97 0.87 -16.10
C LEU A 218 -7.25 2.37 -16.13
N THR A 219 -6.28 3.17 -15.69
CA THR A 219 -6.39 4.64 -15.65
C THR A 219 -5.04 5.28 -15.92
N ASN A 220 -5.02 6.54 -16.37
CA ASN A 220 -3.81 7.34 -16.50
C ASN A 220 -3.69 8.41 -15.39
N LYS A 221 -4.63 8.45 -14.44
CA LYS A 221 -4.57 9.35 -13.28
C LYS A 221 -3.50 8.86 -12.31
N ILE A 222 -2.34 9.52 -12.32
CA ILE A 222 -1.26 9.25 -11.39
C ILE A 222 -1.42 10.11 -10.12
N PRO A 223 -1.21 9.56 -8.91
CA PRO A 223 -1.21 10.35 -7.68
C PRO A 223 -0.12 11.43 -7.69
N LYS A 224 -0.32 12.52 -6.94
CA LYS A 224 0.72 13.54 -6.73
C LYS A 224 1.97 12.87 -6.15
N PRO A 225 3.15 13.04 -6.77
CA PRO A 225 4.39 12.49 -6.21
C PRO A 225 4.76 13.13 -4.87
N PRO A 226 5.41 12.38 -3.97
CA PRO A 226 5.87 12.90 -2.69
C PRO A 226 7.02 13.90 -2.90
N GLN A 227 7.00 14.99 -2.13
CA GLN A 227 8.06 15.99 -2.17
C GLN A 227 9.02 15.82 -0.99
N GLU A 228 10.26 16.24 -1.15
CA GLU A 228 11.19 16.31 -0.03
C GLU A 228 10.81 17.48 0.89
N VAL A 229 10.73 17.20 2.18
CA VAL A 229 10.38 18.20 3.19
C VAL A 229 11.41 18.22 4.32
N LYS A 230 11.47 19.35 5.02
CA LYS A 230 12.30 19.50 6.22
C LYS A 230 11.84 18.55 7.34
N PRO A 231 12.70 18.15 8.28
CA PRO A 231 12.26 17.39 9.45
C PRO A 231 11.32 18.20 10.35
N HIS A 232 10.43 17.51 11.06
CA HIS A 232 9.60 18.13 12.09
C HIS A 232 10.31 18.03 13.45
N PRO A 233 10.36 19.10 14.25
CA PRO A 233 11.18 19.16 15.47
C PRO A 233 10.86 18.04 16.49
N TYR A 234 9.58 17.70 16.68
CA TYR A 234 9.16 16.63 17.59
C TYR A 234 9.78 15.25 17.31
N GLY A 235 10.19 14.99 16.07
CA GLY A 235 10.73 13.69 15.65
C GLY A 235 12.24 13.60 15.67
N VAL A 236 12.92 14.71 15.94
CA VAL A 236 14.35 14.82 15.71
C VAL A 236 15.14 14.40 16.94
N ASP A 237 16.20 13.63 16.72
CA ASP A 237 17.11 13.20 17.78
C ASP A 237 18.44 13.98 17.78
N ARG A 238 19.29 13.68 18.77
CA ARG A 238 20.58 14.37 18.96
C ARG A 238 21.52 14.18 17.77
N GLU A 239 21.54 13.00 17.18
CA GLU A 239 22.46 12.68 16.08
C GLU A 239 21.99 13.34 14.79
N GLU A 240 20.68 13.37 14.54
CA GLU A 240 20.09 14.13 13.44
C GLU A 240 20.42 15.62 13.54
N ILE A 241 20.32 16.24 14.74
CA ILE A 241 20.74 17.63 14.93
C ILE A 241 22.22 17.83 14.55
N LYS A 242 23.12 16.94 14.99
CA LYS A 242 24.55 17.04 14.66
C LYS A 242 24.80 16.92 13.15
N ILE A 243 24.15 15.96 12.51
CA ILE A 243 24.25 15.76 11.06
C ILE A 243 23.75 17.01 10.33
N MET A 244 22.62 17.57 10.75
CA MET A 244 22.08 18.80 10.18
C MET A 244 23.07 19.95 10.33
N ILE A 245 23.61 20.17 11.54
CA ILE A 245 24.59 21.24 11.81
C ILE A 245 25.86 21.07 10.95
N ASN A 246 26.38 19.86 10.83
CA ASN A 246 27.59 19.57 10.04
C ASN A 246 27.37 19.74 8.54
N ASN A 247 26.15 19.51 8.06
CA ASN A 247 25.79 19.65 6.65
C ASN A 247 25.45 21.10 6.25
N LEU A 248 25.44 22.05 7.19
CA LEU A 248 25.16 23.45 6.90
C LEU A 248 26.28 24.07 6.04
N LYS A 249 25.89 24.68 4.91
CA LYS A 249 26.81 25.40 4.02
C LYS A 249 27.13 26.83 4.50
N ARG A 250 26.38 27.35 5.47
CA ARG A 250 26.47 28.74 5.95
C ARG A 250 26.50 28.78 7.49
N ASP A 251 27.06 29.85 8.04
CA ASP A 251 27.18 30.07 9.49
C ASP A 251 25.91 30.69 10.10
N TYR A 252 24.90 29.85 10.30
CA TYR A 252 23.64 30.24 10.92
C TYR A 252 23.76 30.54 12.42
N THR A 253 22.93 31.46 12.89
CA THR A 253 22.55 31.57 14.30
C THR A 253 21.60 30.44 14.70
N ILE A 254 21.43 30.16 16.00
CA ILE A 254 20.48 29.13 16.46
C ILE A 254 19.06 29.49 16.04
N LYS A 255 18.66 30.77 16.13
CA LYS A 255 17.32 31.21 15.73
C LYS A 255 17.06 30.96 14.24
N GLU A 256 18.00 31.34 13.38
CA GLU A 256 17.89 31.08 11.94
C GLU A 256 17.85 29.59 11.64
N PHE A 257 18.68 28.78 12.31
CA PHE A 257 18.70 27.32 12.15
C PHE A 257 17.34 26.70 12.48
N LEU A 258 16.71 27.11 13.59
CA LEU A 258 15.39 26.62 13.98
C LEU A 258 14.31 26.95 12.94
N MET A 259 14.36 28.15 12.35
CA MET A 259 13.39 28.58 11.34
C MET A 259 13.67 28.00 9.95
N SER A 260 14.94 27.83 9.59
CA SER A 260 15.34 27.41 8.24
C SER A 260 15.35 25.91 8.07
N GLU A 261 15.69 25.12 9.10
CA GLU A 261 15.93 23.68 8.93
C GLU A 261 14.76 22.80 9.38
N PHE A 262 13.76 23.34 10.06
CA PHE A 262 12.62 22.57 10.57
C PHE A 262 11.29 23.01 9.97
N GLN A 263 10.33 22.07 9.94
CA GLN A 263 8.93 22.40 9.71
C GLN A 263 8.30 23.04 10.95
N SER A 264 7.20 23.76 10.73
CA SER A 264 6.31 24.28 11.77
C SER A 264 6.90 25.34 12.72
N ILE A 265 8.20 25.69 12.61
CA ILE A 265 8.83 26.73 13.42
C ILE A 265 8.78 28.09 12.70
N GLY A 266 8.01 29.04 13.27
CA GLY A 266 8.06 30.46 12.90
C GLY A 266 8.92 31.27 13.85
N ASP A 267 8.97 32.58 13.64
CA ASP A 267 9.75 33.52 14.46
C ASP A 267 9.35 33.47 15.95
N THR A 268 8.05 33.54 16.22
CA THR A 268 7.49 33.48 17.59
C THR A 268 7.71 32.11 18.26
N THR A 269 7.59 31.03 17.50
CA THR A 269 7.83 29.67 18.00
C THR A 269 9.30 29.46 18.33
N ALA A 270 10.21 29.96 17.48
CA ALA A 270 11.65 29.88 17.70
C ALA A 270 12.05 30.60 19.00
N ASP A 271 11.54 31.82 19.23
CA ASP A 271 11.83 32.58 20.45
C ASP A 271 11.35 31.87 21.71
N LYS A 272 10.12 31.31 21.70
CA LYS A 272 9.60 30.51 22.83
C LYS A 272 10.46 29.28 23.12
N ILE A 273 10.89 28.57 22.07
CA ILE A 273 11.76 27.39 22.25
C ILE A 273 13.10 27.83 22.84
N LEU A 274 13.71 28.90 22.33
CA LEU A 274 14.98 29.40 22.82
C LEU A 274 14.91 29.83 24.29
N GLU A 275 13.80 30.44 24.70
CA GLU A 275 13.51 30.80 26.08
C GLU A 275 13.41 29.55 26.99
N LEU A 276 12.67 28.53 26.56
CA LEU A 276 12.53 27.27 27.30
C LEU A 276 13.86 26.50 27.45
N VAL A 277 14.74 26.55 26.44
CA VAL A 277 16.05 25.86 26.47
C VAL A 277 17.10 26.70 27.21
N GLY A 278 16.89 28.01 27.34
CA GLY A 278 17.87 28.95 27.90
C GLY A 278 19.04 29.25 26.94
N LEU A 279 18.79 29.27 25.63
CA LEU A 279 19.81 29.53 24.61
C LEU A 279 19.72 30.95 24.06
N ARG A 280 20.87 31.58 23.85
CA ARG A 280 20.94 32.92 23.23
C ARG A 280 20.60 32.82 21.74
N PRO A 281 19.61 33.58 21.22
CA PRO A 281 19.19 33.51 19.82
C PRO A 281 20.33 33.72 18.81
N ASN A 282 21.23 34.66 19.12
CA ASN A 282 22.33 35.08 18.25
C ASN A 282 23.59 34.20 18.36
N LYS A 283 23.59 33.18 19.23
CA LYS A 283 24.71 32.24 19.32
C LYS A 283 24.83 31.48 17.99
N LYS A 284 26.06 31.20 17.55
CA LYS A 284 26.30 30.41 16.34
C LYS A 284 25.98 28.94 16.58
N VAL A 285 25.26 28.32 15.65
CA VAL A 285 24.79 26.94 15.78
C VAL A 285 25.94 25.92 15.83
N LYS A 286 27.05 26.21 15.14
CA LYS A 286 28.27 25.38 15.16
C LYS A 286 28.95 25.30 16.53
N ASN A 287 28.64 26.24 17.44
CA ASN A 287 29.21 26.31 18.78
C ASN A 287 28.27 25.73 19.85
N LEU A 288 27.27 24.94 19.44
CA LEU A 288 26.41 24.23 20.38
C LEU A 288 27.17 23.09 21.05
N THR A 289 27.05 22.99 22.37
CA THR A 289 27.61 21.86 23.13
C THR A 289 26.67 20.65 23.09
N GLU A 290 27.19 19.47 23.37
CA GLU A 290 26.40 18.23 23.47
C GLU A 290 25.24 18.34 24.48
N GLU A 291 25.47 19.03 25.60
CA GLU A 291 24.46 19.29 26.62
C GLU A 291 23.36 20.23 26.10
N GLU A 292 23.73 21.29 25.37
CA GLU A 292 22.79 22.22 24.78
C GLU A 292 21.92 21.55 23.71
N ILE A 293 22.50 20.68 22.88
CA ILE A 293 21.75 19.87 21.90
C ILE A 293 20.76 18.95 22.63
N THR A 294 21.18 18.33 23.73
CA THR A 294 20.31 17.45 24.51
C THR A 294 19.12 18.22 25.09
N ARG A 295 19.35 19.39 25.70
CA ARG A 295 18.27 20.25 26.20
C ARG A 295 17.32 20.69 25.09
N LEU A 296 17.85 21.05 23.91
CA LEU A 296 17.02 21.42 22.76
C LEU A 296 16.09 20.28 22.31
N VAL A 297 16.61 19.06 22.20
CA VAL A 297 15.84 17.87 21.80
C VAL A 297 14.79 17.52 22.85
N GLU A 298 15.11 17.63 24.15
CA GLU A 298 14.12 17.42 25.21
C GLU A 298 12.98 18.44 25.16
N THR A 299 13.29 19.71 24.89
CA THR A 299 12.28 20.75 24.70
C THR A 299 11.42 20.46 23.46
N PHE A 300 12.00 20.01 22.35
CA PHE A 300 11.23 19.60 21.18
C PHE A 300 10.21 18.50 21.48
N LYS A 301 10.56 17.52 22.33
CA LYS A 301 9.63 16.44 22.69
C LYS A 301 8.53 16.87 23.64
N LYS A 302 8.79 17.88 24.48
CA LYS A 302 7.83 18.39 25.47
C LYS A 302 6.94 19.52 24.95
N TYR A 303 7.31 20.14 23.82
CA TYR A 303 6.57 21.27 23.27
C TYR A 303 5.30 20.80 22.54
N GLU A 304 4.14 21.14 23.09
CA GLU A 304 2.83 20.68 22.59
C GLU A 304 2.27 21.52 21.44
N ASP A 305 2.66 22.80 21.35
CA ASP A 305 2.07 23.78 20.43
C ASP A 305 2.65 23.72 19.00
N PHE A 306 3.25 22.60 18.59
CA PHE A 306 3.69 22.45 17.21
C PHE A 306 2.49 22.28 16.28
N ARG A 307 2.50 23.01 15.17
CA ARG A 307 1.59 22.73 14.05
C ARG A 307 1.93 21.35 13.49
N SER A 308 0.91 20.59 13.11
CA SER A 308 1.10 19.28 12.47
C SER A 308 2.03 19.39 11.24
N PRO A 309 2.89 18.40 10.99
CA PRO A 309 3.77 18.38 9.83
C PRO A 309 2.96 18.41 8.52
N SER A 310 3.53 18.98 7.46
CA SER A 310 2.88 18.99 6.15
C SER A 310 2.75 17.57 5.59
N ALA A 311 1.63 17.31 4.92
CA ALA A 311 1.40 16.07 4.18
C ALA A 311 2.00 16.08 2.76
N ASP A 312 2.63 17.17 2.32
CA ASP A 312 3.23 17.26 0.98
C ASP A 312 4.37 16.25 0.76
N SER A 313 4.95 15.73 1.85
CA SER A 313 5.93 14.65 1.81
C SER A 313 5.36 13.27 1.55
N LEU A 314 4.03 13.15 1.58
CA LEU A 314 3.30 11.91 1.42
C LEU A 314 2.61 11.85 0.06
N SER A 315 2.49 10.64 -0.44
CA SER A 315 1.75 10.30 -1.65
C SER A 315 0.77 9.19 -1.30
N VAL A 316 -0.50 9.55 -1.34
CA VAL A 316 -1.62 8.64 -1.13
C VAL A 316 -1.90 7.80 -2.38
N ILE A 317 -2.69 6.74 -2.23
CA ILE A 317 -3.29 6.01 -3.35
C ILE A 317 -4.47 6.83 -3.87
N GLY A 318 -5.35 7.26 -2.96
CA GLY A 318 -6.56 8.04 -3.25
C GLY A 318 -7.80 7.17 -3.38
N GLU A 319 -8.92 7.70 -2.86
CA GLU A 319 -10.23 7.04 -2.79
C GLU A 319 -10.66 6.41 -4.13
N ASP A 320 -10.65 7.20 -5.21
CA ASP A 320 -11.07 6.74 -6.54
C ASP A 320 -10.26 5.54 -7.04
N LEU A 321 -8.94 5.54 -6.80
CA LEU A 321 -8.05 4.50 -7.30
C LEU A 321 -8.21 3.21 -6.49
N ILE A 322 -8.42 3.32 -5.17
CA ILE A 322 -8.73 2.18 -4.29
C ILE A 322 -10.01 1.50 -4.76
N GLU A 323 -11.07 2.27 -5.01
CA GLU A 323 -12.35 1.72 -5.47
C GLU A 323 -12.22 1.06 -6.85
N LEU A 324 -11.52 1.71 -7.79
CA LEU A 324 -11.27 1.15 -9.12
C LEU A 324 -10.53 -0.19 -9.05
N GLY A 325 -9.47 -0.26 -8.25
CA GLY A 325 -8.66 -1.46 -8.05
C GLY A 325 -9.45 -2.61 -7.44
N LEU A 326 -10.20 -2.34 -6.37
CA LEU A 326 -11.05 -3.34 -5.72
C LEU A 326 -12.18 -3.81 -6.64
N LYS A 327 -12.87 -2.89 -7.34
CA LYS A 327 -13.93 -3.23 -8.28
C LYS A 327 -13.43 -4.15 -9.39
N LYS A 328 -12.30 -3.82 -10.00
CA LYS A 328 -11.80 -4.57 -11.16
C LYS A 328 -11.33 -5.98 -10.80
N ILE A 329 -10.74 -6.15 -9.62
CA ILE A 329 -10.17 -7.45 -9.21
C ILE A 329 -11.19 -8.36 -8.54
N PHE A 330 -12.09 -7.83 -7.72
CA PHE A 330 -13.01 -8.64 -6.93
C PHE A 330 -14.45 -8.64 -7.46
N ASN A 331 -14.81 -7.73 -8.38
CA ASN A 331 -16.18 -7.56 -8.89
C ASN A 331 -17.26 -7.65 -7.79
N PRO A 332 -17.21 -6.78 -6.77
CA PRO A 332 -18.12 -6.80 -5.63
C PRO A 332 -19.45 -6.09 -5.93
N ASP A 333 -20.48 -6.36 -5.13
CA ASP A 333 -21.77 -5.64 -5.21
C ASP A 333 -21.65 -4.19 -4.69
N PHE A 334 -20.76 -3.99 -3.72
CA PHE A 334 -20.53 -2.70 -3.07
C PHE A 334 -19.05 -2.47 -2.82
N THR A 335 -18.61 -1.23 -3.00
CA THR A 335 -17.29 -0.75 -2.60
C THR A 335 -17.37 0.63 -1.99
N ALA A 336 -16.54 0.90 -1.01
CA ALA A 336 -16.30 2.25 -0.54
C ALA A 336 -14.86 2.41 -0.08
N SER A 337 -14.34 3.62 -0.19
CA SER A 337 -13.02 4.00 0.33
C SER A 337 -13.05 5.29 1.14
N ILE A 338 -11.95 5.57 1.83
CA ILE A 338 -11.69 6.82 2.55
C ILE A 338 -10.18 7.09 2.60
N THR A 339 -9.78 8.33 2.35
CA THR A 339 -8.44 8.84 2.62
C THR A 339 -8.53 9.81 3.79
N ARG A 340 -7.93 9.46 4.93
CA ARG A 340 -8.01 10.28 6.14
C ARG A 340 -7.13 11.52 6.04
N LYS A 341 -7.41 12.48 6.93
CA LYS A 341 -6.54 13.64 7.11
C LYS A 341 -5.19 13.21 7.70
N PRO A 342 -4.10 13.89 7.36
CA PRO A 342 -2.78 13.59 7.89
C PRO A 342 -2.73 13.77 9.41
N LYS A 343 -2.02 12.85 10.06
CA LYS A 343 -1.65 12.88 11.47
C LYS A 343 -0.14 12.83 11.58
N ALA A 344 0.37 12.91 12.80
CA ALA A 344 1.80 12.82 13.07
C ALA A 344 2.06 11.83 14.19
N TYR A 345 3.14 11.08 14.08
CA TYR A 345 3.67 10.26 15.15
C TYR A 345 5.19 10.44 15.16
N GLN A 346 5.79 10.69 16.32
CA GLN A 346 7.24 10.92 16.44
C GLN A 346 7.79 11.90 15.38
N GLY A 347 7.03 12.95 15.02
CA GLY A 347 7.43 13.99 14.06
C GLY A 347 7.33 13.58 12.60
N HIS A 348 6.96 12.34 12.30
CA HIS A 348 6.71 11.89 10.94
C HIS A 348 5.22 12.04 10.61
N PRO A 349 4.88 12.75 9.51
CA PRO A 349 3.51 12.78 9.04
C PRO A 349 3.12 11.39 8.53
N PHE A 350 1.90 10.97 8.84
CA PHE A 350 1.32 9.75 8.30
C PHE A 350 -0.14 9.95 7.89
N ILE A 351 -0.58 9.19 6.89
CA ILE A 351 -1.97 9.12 6.45
C ILE A 351 -2.40 7.64 6.46
N VAL A 352 -3.64 7.41 6.85
CA VAL A 352 -4.29 6.12 6.72
C VAL A 352 -5.38 6.20 5.66
N GLU A 353 -5.40 5.22 4.76
CA GLU A 353 -6.49 5.02 3.80
C GLU A 353 -7.12 3.66 4.07
N ALA A 354 -8.44 3.59 3.97
CA ALA A 354 -9.18 2.35 4.14
C ALA A 354 -10.14 2.13 2.97
N GLY A 355 -10.33 0.87 2.61
CA GLY A 355 -11.25 0.44 1.57
C GLY A 355 -12.01 -0.81 2.01
N ILE A 356 -13.26 -0.93 1.59
CA ILE A 356 -14.09 -2.10 1.83
C ILE A 356 -14.77 -2.52 0.54
N ALA A 357 -14.80 -3.82 0.27
CA ALA A 357 -15.56 -4.42 -0.82
C ALA A 357 -16.39 -5.58 -0.28
N PHE A 358 -17.65 -5.68 -0.72
CA PHE A 358 -18.61 -6.63 -0.17
C PHE A 358 -19.46 -7.31 -1.26
N GLY A 359 -19.68 -8.61 -1.12
CA GLY A 359 -20.52 -9.42 -2.01
C GLY A 359 -19.89 -9.74 -3.38
N GLY A 360 -20.72 -10.03 -4.37
CA GLY A 360 -20.30 -10.31 -5.74
C GLY A 360 -19.44 -11.56 -5.87
N SER A 361 -18.29 -11.44 -6.55
CA SER A 361 -17.37 -12.55 -6.81
C SER A 361 -16.36 -12.81 -5.67
N ILE A 362 -16.52 -12.16 -4.52
CA ILE A 362 -15.66 -12.38 -3.36
C ILE A 362 -15.95 -13.78 -2.75
N PRO A 363 -14.91 -14.57 -2.40
CA PRO A 363 -15.09 -15.85 -1.72
C PRO A 363 -15.83 -15.70 -0.38
N VAL A 364 -16.73 -16.64 -0.08
CA VAL A 364 -17.40 -16.73 1.23
C VAL A 364 -16.41 -17.29 2.25
N GLY A 365 -16.29 -16.63 3.40
CA GLY A 365 -15.45 -17.08 4.51
C GLY A 365 -15.98 -16.59 5.86
N GLU A 366 -15.37 -17.07 6.95
CA GLU A 366 -15.70 -16.68 8.33
C GLU A 366 -15.00 -15.37 8.75
N GLU A 367 -13.90 -15.05 8.06
CA GLU A 367 -13.06 -13.87 8.31
C GLU A 367 -12.94 -13.03 7.03
N PRO A 368 -12.73 -11.71 7.15
CA PRO A 368 -12.53 -10.86 5.98
C PRO A 368 -11.16 -11.11 5.37
N ILE A 369 -11.06 -10.97 4.04
CA ILE A 369 -9.76 -10.94 3.36
C ILE A 369 -9.12 -9.59 3.65
N VAL A 370 -7.99 -9.59 4.38
CA VAL A 370 -7.29 -8.35 4.78
C VAL A 370 -6.13 -8.05 3.83
N LEU A 371 -6.22 -6.93 3.11
CA LEU A 371 -5.18 -6.40 2.24
C LEU A 371 -4.44 -5.26 2.95
N ARG A 372 -3.23 -5.56 3.42
CA ARG A 372 -2.38 -4.62 4.15
C ARG A 372 -1.38 -3.96 3.20
N TYR A 373 -1.25 -2.64 3.30
CA TYR A 373 -0.29 -1.87 2.51
C TYR A 373 0.48 -0.88 3.39
N ALA A 374 1.78 -0.77 3.12
CA ALA A 374 2.63 0.27 3.70
C ALA A 374 3.40 1.00 2.60
N ASN A 375 3.32 2.33 2.53
CA ASN A 375 3.99 3.15 1.52
C ASN A 375 3.80 2.64 0.07
N LYS A 376 2.57 2.26 -0.31
CA LYS A 376 2.23 1.66 -1.61
C LYS A 376 2.91 0.31 -1.92
N ILE A 377 3.27 -0.45 -0.88
CA ILE A 377 3.80 -1.82 -0.99
C ILE A 377 2.80 -2.77 -0.33
N PRO A 378 2.40 -3.89 -0.98
CA PRO A 378 1.60 -4.92 -0.32
C PRO A 378 2.42 -5.69 0.70
N LEU A 379 1.85 -5.89 1.89
CA LEU A 379 2.42 -6.73 2.95
C LEU A 379 1.77 -8.11 2.87
N ILE A 380 2.58 -9.17 2.81
CA ILE A 380 2.09 -10.53 2.52
C ILE A 380 2.40 -11.48 3.67
N TYR A 381 3.60 -11.43 4.22
CA TYR A 381 3.99 -12.28 5.33
C TYR A 381 3.56 -11.67 6.67
N ASP A 382 3.62 -12.49 7.73
CA ASP A 382 3.47 -12.09 9.14
C ASP A 382 2.16 -11.34 9.47
N GLU A 383 1.08 -11.64 8.74
CA GLU A 383 -0.20 -10.92 8.82
C GLU A 383 -0.83 -10.91 10.21
N LYS A 384 -0.85 -12.04 10.89
CA LYS A 384 -1.46 -12.18 12.22
C LYS A 384 -0.75 -11.36 13.31
N SER A 385 0.48 -10.94 13.03
CA SER A 385 1.27 -10.11 13.95
C SER A 385 1.14 -8.61 13.66
N ASP A 386 0.39 -8.21 12.64
CA ASP A 386 0.30 -6.82 12.20
C ASP A 386 -0.74 -6.04 13.02
N VAL A 387 -0.45 -4.76 13.31
CA VAL A 387 -1.40 -3.85 13.96
C VAL A 387 -2.71 -3.71 13.16
N ILE A 388 -2.65 -3.76 11.82
CA ILE A 388 -3.85 -3.72 10.97
C ILE A 388 -4.73 -4.95 11.23
N TRP A 389 -4.12 -6.14 11.31
CA TRP A 389 -4.86 -7.38 11.56
C TRP A 389 -5.57 -7.31 12.91
N LYS A 390 -4.84 -6.92 13.96
CA LYS A 390 -5.38 -6.70 15.31
C LYS A 390 -6.62 -5.78 15.28
N VAL A 391 -6.55 -4.62 14.62
CA VAL A 391 -7.68 -3.68 14.58
C VAL A 391 -8.88 -4.22 13.80
N VAL A 392 -8.65 -4.97 12.71
CA VAL A 392 -9.72 -5.58 11.90
C VAL A 392 -10.41 -6.70 12.66
N GLU A 393 -9.66 -7.50 13.42
CA GLU A 393 -10.15 -8.60 14.26
C GLU A 393 -10.91 -8.08 15.49
N GLU A 394 -10.41 -7.02 16.14
CA GLU A 394 -11.07 -6.37 17.28
C GLU A 394 -12.35 -5.61 16.92
N LEU A 395 -12.57 -5.32 15.64
CA LEU A 395 -13.74 -4.55 15.20
C LEU A 395 -14.99 -5.43 15.19
N ASP A 396 -16.00 -5.05 15.99
CA ASP A 396 -17.30 -5.73 16.01
C ASP A 396 -18.10 -5.44 14.74
N TRP A 397 -18.00 -6.34 13.76
CA TRP A 397 -18.69 -6.30 12.47
C TRP A 397 -20.22 -6.39 12.56
N LYS A 398 -20.77 -6.97 13.64
CA LYS A 398 -22.23 -7.09 13.83
C LYS A 398 -22.88 -5.72 13.99
N ARG A 399 -22.19 -4.76 14.62
CA ARG A 399 -22.65 -3.37 14.74
C ARG A 399 -22.80 -2.65 13.40
N TYR A 400 -22.11 -3.12 12.37
CA TYR A 400 -22.08 -2.56 11.03
C TYR A 400 -22.95 -3.32 10.02
N GLY A 401 -23.79 -4.26 10.50
CA GLY A 401 -24.81 -4.92 9.67
C GLY A 401 -24.42 -6.30 9.16
N ILE A 402 -23.28 -6.86 9.56
CA ILE A 402 -22.92 -8.25 9.23
C ILE A 402 -23.57 -9.17 10.26
N GLU A 403 -24.63 -9.89 9.86
CA GLU A 403 -25.39 -10.77 10.76
C GLU A 403 -24.94 -12.23 10.71
N SER A 404 -24.54 -12.69 9.53
CA SER A 404 -24.09 -14.06 9.28
C SER A 404 -22.65 -14.25 9.72
N ASP A 405 -22.33 -15.42 10.27
CA ASP A 405 -20.95 -15.78 10.64
C ASP A 405 -20.07 -16.03 9.40
N GLN A 406 -20.69 -16.36 8.26
CA GLN A 406 -20.03 -16.45 6.95
C GLN A 406 -20.44 -15.30 6.04
N TYR A 407 -19.47 -14.58 5.49
CA TYR A 407 -19.70 -13.41 4.64
C TYR A 407 -18.59 -13.24 3.59
N GLN A 408 -18.85 -12.34 2.64
CA GLN A 408 -17.98 -12.06 1.50
C GLN A 408 -17.45 -10.64 1.63
N MET A 409 -16.32 -10.46 2.31
CA MET A 409 -15.77 -9.13 2.59
C MET A 409 -14.26 -9.07 2.38
N VAL A 410 -13.82 -7.99 1.73
CA VAL A 410 -12.43 -7.61 1.60
C VAL A 410 -12.24 -6.28 2.29
N VAL A 411 -11.22 -6.20 3.16
CA VAL A 411 -10.83 -4.97 3.85
C VAL A 411 -9.43 -4.59 3.40
N MET A 412 -9.27 -3.38 2.90
CA MET A 412 -7.99 -2.80 2.53
C MET A 412 -7.62 -1.72 3.54
N VAL A 413 -6.38 -1.74 4.02
CA VAL A 413 -5.80 -0.66 4.83
C VAL A 413 -4.42 -0.32 4.30
N HIS A 414 -4.21 0.97 4.06
CA HIS A 414 -2.93 1.53 3.65
C HIS A 414 -2.44 2.54 4.68
N LEU A 415 -1.21 2.34 5.16
CA LEU A 415 -0.47 3.30 5.97
C LEU A 415 0.64 3.90 5.12
N CYS A 416 0.67 5.22 4.97
CA CYS A 416 1.83 5.90 4.39
C CYS A 416 2.43 6.94 5.32
N SER A 417 3.75 7.03 5.31
CA SER A 417 4.54 7.93 6.15
C SER A 417 5.96 8.07 5.59
N THR A 418 6.68 9.10 6.00
CA THR A 418 8.14 9.22 5.74
C THR A 418 8.93 8.12 6.43
N LYS A 419 8.41 7.60 7.55
CA LYS A 419 8.96 6.48 8.31
C LYS A 419 7.82 5.51 8.62
N ILE A 420 8.01 4.22 8.39
CA ILE A 420 7.02 3.21 8.80
C ILE A 420 7.63 2.43 9.97
N PRO A 421 6.94 2.29 11.10
CA PRO A 421 7.45 1.51 12.22
C PRO A 421 7.24 0.02 11.93
N TYR A 422 8.14 -0.60 11.17
CA TYR A 422 8.09 -2.04 10.92
C TYR A 422 8.52 -2.84 12.17
N LYS A 423 7.92 -4.02 12.41
CA LYS A 423 8.36 -4.94 13.48
C LYS A 423 9.71 -5.60 13.16
N SER A 424 10.02 -5.80 11.88
CA SER A 424 11.26 -6.41 11.41
C SER A 424 11.85 -5.67 10.21
N ALA A 425 13.15 -5.85 9.97
CA ALA A 425 13.85 -5.24 8.82
C ALA A 425 13.35 -5.73 7.45
N GLY A 426 12.67 -6.89 7.40
CA GLY A 426 12.05 -7.44 6.18
C GLY A 426 10.78 -6.72 5.73
N LYS A 427 10.27 -5.77 6.53
CA LYS A 427 9.11 -4.91 6.20
C LYS A 427 7.80 -5.66 5.90
N GLU A 428 7.50 -6.73 6.63
CA GLU A 428 6.30 -7.55 6.37
C GLU A 428 5.14 -7.27 7.34
N SER A 429 5.42 -6.69 8.50
CA SER A 429 4.40 -6.27 9.46
C SER A 429 4.72 -4.94 10.15
N ILE A 430 3.66 -4.22 10.48
CA ILE A 430 3.71 -2.90 11.15
C ILE A 430 3.62 -3.09 12.67
N ALA A 431 4.42 -2.34 13.40
CA ALA A 431 4.49 -2.34 14.86
C ALA A 431 3.28 -1.64 15.49
N GLU A 432 3.01 -1.99 16.75
CA GLU A 432 1.91 -1.44 17.52
C GLU A 432 2.30 -0.09 18.10
N VAL A 433 1.95 0.96 17.36
CA VAL A 433 2.09 2.36 17.78
C VAL A 433 0.69 2.92 18.02
N GLU A 434 0.42 3.36 19.24
CA GLU A 434 -0.91 3.76 19.70
C GLU A 434 -1.57 4.83 18.81
N ASP A 435 -0.82 5.86 18.40
CA ASP A 435 -1.33 6.94 17.53
C ASP A 435 -1.79 6.42 16.16
N ILE A 436 -1.04 5.46 15.61
CA ILE A 436 -1.33 4.83 14.31
C ILE A 436 -2.52 3.88 14.46
N GLU A 437 -2.54 3.05 15.51
CA GLU A 437 -3.61 2.10 15.81
C GLU A 437 -4.97 2.80 15.93
N LYS A 438 -5.03 3.90 16.70
CA LYS A 438 -6.25 4.72 16.84
C LYS A 438 -6.74 5.27 15.51
N GLU A 439 -5.83 5.76 14.66
CA GLU A 439 -6.24 6.32 13.37
C GLU A 439 -6.67 5.24 12.37
N ILE A 440 -6.03 4.05 12.38
CA ILE A 440 -6.49 2.88 11.60
C ILE A 440 -7.91 2.48 12.01
N LYS A 441 -8.18 2.42 13.32
CA LYS A 441 -9.52 2.11 13.84
C LYS A 441 -10.56 3.12 13.35
N ASN A 442 -10.24 4.42 13.43
CA ASN A 442 -11.13 5.48 12.95
C ASN A 442 -11.43 5.38 11.45
N ALA A 443 -10.40 5.10 10.63
CA ALA A 443 -10.54 4.92 9.20
C ALA A 443 -11.46 3.73 8.85
N LEU A 444 -11.26 2.59 9.52
CA LEU A 444 -12.09 1.40 9.34
C LEU A 444 -13.55 1.64 9.76
N MET A 445 -13.78 2.32 10.89
CA MET A 445 -15.13 2.67 11.34
C MET A 445 -15.88 3.57 10.36
N GLU A 446 -15.17 4.39 9.58
CA GLU A 446 -15.76 5.29 8.60
C GLU A 446 -16.27 4.53 7.36
N VAL A 447 -15.47 3.61 6.81
CA VAL A 447 -15.92 2.73 5.71
C VAL A 447 -16.94 1.70 6.16
N ALA A 448 -16.85 1.18 7.40
CA ALA A 448 -17.83 0.25 7.95
C ALA A 448 -19.21 0.91 8.13
N ARG A 449 -19.26 2.22 8.44
CA ARG A 449 -20.52 2.99 8.43
C ARG A 449 -21.12 3.11 7.03
N LYS A 450 -20.31 3.31 5.99
CA LYS A 450 -20.78 3.31 4.59
C LYS A 450 -21.36 1.93 4.21
N LEU A 451 -20.70 0.84 4.61
CA LEU A 451 -21.22 -0.52 4.41
C LEU A 451 -22.57 -0.73 5.11
N LYS A 452 -22.71 -0.27 6.36
CA LYS A 452 -23.97 -0.38 7.11
C LYS A 452 -25.14 0.28 6.38
N LEU A 453 -24.92 1.45 5.78
CA LEU A 453 -25.95 2.15 5.01
C LEU A 453 -26.40 1.30 3.81
N TYR A 454 -25.45 0.79 3.02
CA TYR A 454 -25.74 -0.10 1.89
C TYR A 454 -26.53 -1.36 2.31
N LEU A 455 -26.10 -2.03 3.38
CA LEU A 455 -26.80 -3.22 3.88
C LEU A 455 -28.20 -2.89 4.41
N SER A 456 -28.38 -1.73 5.04
CA SER A 456 -29.70 -1.26 5.49
C SER A 456 -30.63 -1.01 4.31
N GLU A 457 -30.15 -0.42 3.23
CA GLU A 457 -30.93 -0.20 2.00
C GLU A 457 -31.30 -1.53 1.33
N LYS A 458 -30.34 -2.46 1.24
CA LYS A 458 -30.58 -3.81 0.67
C LYS A 458 -31.62 -4.57 1.48
N ARG A 459 -31.61 -4.47 2.81
CA ARG A 459 -32.65 -5.05 3.68
C ARG A 459 -34.01 -4.41 3.46
N LYS A 460 -34.07 -3.08 3.39
CA LYS A 460 -35.32 -2.36 3.11
C LYS A 460 -35.93 -2.79 1.76
N GLU A 461 -35.10 -2.98 0.74
CA GLU A 461 -35.52 -3.48 -0.56
C GLU A 461 -36.04 -4.93 -0.48
N GLN A 462 -35.33 -5.81 0.23
CA GLN A 462 -35.75 -7.20 0.44
C GLN A 462 -37.06 -7.30 1.23
N GLU A 463 -37.23 -6.49 2.27
CA GLU A 463 -38.48 -6.42 3.04
C GLU A 463 -39.65 -5.92 2.18
N ALA A 464 -39.42 -4.91 1.34
CA ALA A 464 -40.43 -4.42 0.40
C ALA A 464 -40.86 -5.52 -0.58
N LYS A 465 -39.90 -6.25 -1.17
CA LYS A 465 -40.18 -7.41 -2.04
C LYS A 465 -40.94 -8.52 -1.31
N LYS A 466 -40.55 -8.84 -0.06
CA LYS A 466 -41.22 -9.85 0.76
C LYS A 466 -42.66 -9.45 1.11
N LYS A 467 -42.89 -8.19 1.48
CA LYS A 467 -44.23 -7.63 1.74
C LYS A 467 -45.08 -7.64 0.47
N LEU A 468 -44.52 -7.25 -0.67
CA LEU A 468 -45.21 -7.30 -1.97
C LEU A 468 -45.63 -8.73 -2.34
N LEU A 469 -44.72 -9.69 -2.23
CA LEU A 469 -45.02 -11.11 -2.49
C LEU A 469 -46.10 -11.65 -1.53
N ALA A 470 -46.05 -11.27 -0.25
CA ALA A 470 -47.09 -11.64 0.70
C ALA A 470 -48.44 -11.03 0.30
N TYR A 471 -48.47 -9.74 -0.04
CA TYR A 471 -49.69 -9.07 -0.47
C TYR A 471 -50.27 -9.66 -1.75
N LEU A 472 -49.45 -10.01 -2.75
CA LEU A 472 -49.90 -10.70 -3.97
C LEU A 472 -50.63 -12.00 -3.64
N LYS A 473 -50.21 -12.74 -2.61
CA LYS A 473 -50.87 -13.98 -2.18
C LYS A 473 -52.17 -13.73 -1.41
N TYR A 474 -52.22 -12.69 -0.57
CA TYR A 474 -53.39 -12.44 0.29
C TYR A 474 -54.50 -11.65 -0.39
N VAL A 475 -54.16 -10.66 -1.24
CA VAL A 475 -55.13 -9.77 -1.91
C VAL A 475 -56.30 -10.52 -2.58
N PRO A 476 -56.08 -11.62 -3.34
CA PRO A 476 -57.16 -12.36 -3.98
C PRO A 476 -58.13 -13.00 -2.98
N GLU A 477 -57.60 -13.56 -1.89
CA GLU A 477 -58.40 -14.21 -0.85
C GLU A 477 -59.26 -13.19 -0.12
N VAL A 478 -58.70 -12.05 0.30
CA VAL A 478 -59.49 -11.00 0.98
C VAL A 478 -60.51 -10.41 0.02
N SER A 479 -60.15 -10.22 -1.25
CA SER A 479 -61.07 -9.68 -2.26
C SER A 479 -62.24 -10.62 -2.52
N ARG A 480 -61.99 -11.95 -2.56
CA ARG A 480 -63.04 -12.96 -2.69
C ARG A 480 -63.96 -12.97 -1.48
N SER A 481 -63.41 -13.00 -0.27
CA SER A 481 -64.21 -12.97 0.97
C SER A 481 -65.06 -11.70 1.07
N LEU A 482 -64.49 -10.53 0.80
CA LEU A 482 -65.20 -9.25 0.80
C LEU A 482 -66.27 -9.20 -0.29
N ALA A 483 -65.98 -9.67 -1.50
CA ALA A 483 -66.96 -9.72 -2.58
C ALA A 483 -68.16 -10.62 -2.24
N ILE A 484 -67.95 -11.74 -1.54
CA ILE A 484 -69.03 -12.62 -1.06
C ILE A 484 -69.91 -11.88 -0.04
N PHE A 485 -69.32 -11.13 0.90
CA PHE A 485 -70.06 -10.33 1.87
C PHE A 485 -70.87 -9.21 1.20
N LEU A 486 -70.28 -8.46 0.25
CA LEU A 486 -70.99 -7.40 -0.46
C LEU A 486 -72.11 -7.94 -1.36
N ALA A 487 -71.90 -9.10 -1.98
CA ALA A 487 -72.86 -9.68 -2.91
C ALA A 487 -74.15 -10.18 -2.22
N SER A 488 -74.20 -10.31 -0.88
CA SER A 488 -75.40 -10.60 -0.09
C SER A 488 -76.29 -11.73 -0.66
N GLY A 489 -75.69 -12.76 -1.29
CA GLY A 489 -76.39 -13.89 -1.90
C GLY A 489 -76.53 -13.87 -3.42
N ASN A 490 -76.18 -12.77 -4.11
CA ASN A 490 -76.25 -12.68 -5.58
C ASN A 490 -74.93 -13.08 -6.26
N LYS A 491 -74.83 -14.35 -6.66
CA LYS A 491 -73.59 -14.97 -7.19
C LYS A 491 -73.05 -14.32 -8.46
N GLU A 492 -73.89 -13.66 -9.27
CA GLU A 492 -73.46 -13.00 -10.51
C GLU A 492 -72.64 -11.72 -10.29
N LEU A 493 -72.78 -11.08 -9.12
CA LEU A 493 -72.08 -9.82 -8.80
C LEU A 493 -70.71 -10.04 -8.15
N VAL A 494 -70.41 -11.26 -7.68
CA VAL A 494 -69.16 -11.61 -6.99
C VAL A 494 -67.91 -11.35 -7.85
N PRO A 495 -67.86 -11.73 -9.15
CA PRO A 495 -66.68 -11.48 -9.98
C PRO A 495 -66.43 -9.99 -10.22
N LYS A 496 -67.50 -9.19 -10.32
CA LYS A 496 -67.42 -7.74 -10.55
C LYS A 496 -66.86 -7.02 -9.32
N TYR A 497 -67.41 -7.28 -8.15
CA TYR A 497 -66.90 -6.70 -6.90
C TYR A 497 -65.49 -7.18 -6.57
N GLN A 498 -65.16 -8.43 -6.87
CA GLN A 498 -63.80 -8.94 -6.69
C GLN A 498 -62.80 -8.19 -7.57
N GLY A 499 -63.12 -7.92 -8.85
CA GLY A 499 -62.27 -7.13 -9.75
C GLY A 499 -62.01 -5.71 -9.24
N GLU A 500 -63.06 -5.01 -8.79
CA GLU A 500 -62.97 -3.65 -8.24
C GLU A 500 -62.15 -3.59 -6.94
N ILE A 501 -62.34 -4.57 -6.03
CA ILE A 501 -61.61 -4.63 -4.76
C ILE A 501 -60.13 -4.97 -4.98
N VAL A 502 -59.82 -5.88 -5.90
CA VAL A 502 -58.44 -6.20 -6.29
C VAL A 502 -57.75 -4.95 -6.81
N GLU A 503 -58.38 -4.21 -7.73
CA GLU A 503 -57.81 -3.01 -8.32
C GLU A 503 -57.61 -1.88 -7.29
N GLY A 504 -58.57 -1.69 -6.39
CA GLY A 504 -58.47 -0.75 -5.28
C GLY A 504 -57.34 -1.08 -4.30
N LEU A 505 -57.21 -2.35 -3.90
CA LEU A 505 -56.15 -2.81 -3.00
C LEU A 505 -54.77 -2.68 -3.66
N PHE A 506 -54.63 -3.04 -4.93
CA PHE A 506 -53.37 -2.88 -5.66
C PHE A 506 -52.93 -1.42 -5.76
N LYS A 507 -53.87 -0.50 -6.01
CA LYS A 507 -53.60 0.95 -6.06
C LYS A 507 -53.12 1.48 -4.70
N LEU A 508 -53.69 0.97 -3.61
CA LEU A 508 -53.35 1.36 -2.24
C LEU A 508 -51.97 0.81 -1.82
N ILE A 509 -51.67 -0.41 -2.24
CA ILE A 509 -50.38 -1.09 -2.00
C ILE A 509 -49.26 -0.41 -2.79
N SER A 510 -49.49 -0.09 -4.06
CA SER A 510 -48.52 0.65 -4.88
C SER A 510 -48.16 2.01 -4.27
N LYS A 511 -49.16 2.76 -3.79
CA LYS A 511 -48.94 4.06 -3.14
C LYS A 511 -48.16 3.95 -1.81
N LYS A 512 -48.30 2.85 -1.08
CA LYS A 512 -47.58 2.62 0.19
C LYS A 512 -46.17 2.08 0.01
N LEU A 513 -45.90 1.35 -1.08
CA LEU A 513 -44.61 0.73 -1.36
C LEU A 513 -43.75 1.50 -2.38
N ASP A 514 -44.23 2.63 -2.90
CA ASP A 514 -43.51 3.46 -3.89
C ASP A 514 -43.03 2.64 -5.11
N LEU A 515 -43.87 1.70 -5.57
CA LEU A 515 -43.53 0.81 -6.68
C LEU A 515 -43.71 1.54 -8.02
N ILE A 516 -42.58 1.83 -8.68
CA ILE A 516 -42.50 2.60 -9.94
C ILE A 516 -43.04 1.79 -11.15
N ASN A 517 -43.04 0.45 -11.10
CA ASN A 517 -43.51 -0.42 -12.20
C ASN A 517 -44.54 -1.46 -11.72
N ILE A 518 -45.81 -1.08 -11.65
CA ILE A 518 -46.92 -1.99 -11.30
C ILE A 518 -47.14 -3.10 -12.35
N GLU A 519 -46.86 -2.82 -13.62
CA GLU A 519 -47.19 -3.72 -14.73
C GLU A 519 -46.30 -4.97 -14.83
N GLU A 520 -45.03 -4.88 -14.42
CA GLU A 520 -44.12 -6.05 -14.35
C GLU A 520 -44.60 -7.07 -13.31
N TYR A 521 -45.08 -6.61 -12.16
CA TYR A 521 -45.59 -7.50 -11.10
C TYR A 521 -46.97 -8.09 -11.42
N ARG A 522 -47.80 -7.39 -12.22
CA ARG A 522 -49.05 -7.95 -12.78
C ARG A 522 -48.78 -9.14 -13.71
N LYS A 523 -47.66 -9.15 -14.45
CA LYS A 523 -47.30 -10.27 -15.35
C LYS A 523 -46.90 -11.53 -14.60
N VAL A 524 -46.17 -11.41 -13.49
CA VAL A 524 -45.81 -12.56 -12.62
C VAL A 524 -47.07 -13.26 -12.10
N TYR A 525 -48.10 -12.48 -11.77
CA TYR A 525 -49.37 -13.04 -11.30
C TYR A 525 -50.18 -13.78 -12.38
N LYS A 526 -50.08 -13.39 -13.66
CA LYS A 526 -50.79 -14.07 -14.75
C LYS A 526 -50.27 -15.48 -15.05
N VAL A 527 -49.03 -15.80 -14.68
CA VAL A 527 -48.39 -17.10 -15.00
C VAL A 527 -48.83 -18.21 -14.04
N ASP A 528 -49.24 -17.89 -12.80
CA ASP A 528 -49.69 -18.88 -11.81
C ASP A 528 -51.22 -19.05 -11.76
N SER A 529 -51.95 -18.38 -12.66
CA SER A 529 -53.43 -18.37 -12.68
C SER A 529 -54.06 -19.02 -13.94
N GLU A 530 -53.23 -19.60 -14.82
CA GLU A 530 -53.63 -20.60 -15.82
C GLU A 530 -53.26 -21.99 -15.30
#